data_AF-A0A1Y3RYZ3-F1
#
_entry.id   AF-A0A1Y3RYZ3-F1
#
_cell.length_a   1.000
_cell.length_b   1.000
_cell.length_c   1.000
_cell.angle_alpha   90.00
_cell.angle_beta   90.00
_cell.angle_gamma   90.00
#
_symmetry.space_group_name_H-M   'P 1'
#
loop_
_entity.id
_entity.type
_entity.pdbx_description
1 polymer ?
#
loop_
_entity_poly.entity_id
_entity_poly.type
_entity_poly.pdbx_seq_one_letter_code
_entity_poly.pdbx_strand_id
1 'polypeptide(L)' 'MNEIDREIGLVLLKRLWQRNFISEDLYHSASHSRFFDRKHFTHYAEDKPLQVQEQKGDQRHDDH' A
#
# COMPACT_ATOMS: atom_id res chain seq x y z
N MET A 1 -6.33 4.05 -4.17
CA MET A 1 -6.61 4.66 -2.87
C MET A 1 -6.03 6.06 -2.96
N ASN A 2 -6.86 7.08 -2.84
CA ASN A 2 -6.41 8.48 -2.92
C ASN A 2 -5.92 8.97 -1.56
N GLU A 3 -5.19 10.07 -1.54
CA GLU A 3 -4.71 10.66 -0.28
C GLU A 3 -5.87 10.89 0.71
N ILE A 4 -7.03 11.31 0.20
CA ILE A 4 -8.24 11.46 1.00
C ILE A 4 -8.71 10.14 1.63
N ASP A 5 -8.69 9.04 0.88
CA ASP A 5 -9.04 7.72 1.41
C ASP A 5 -8.06 7.26 2.51
N ARG A 6 -6.77 7.59 2.35
CA ARG A 6 -5.72 7.34 3.35
C ARG A 6 -6.02 8.10 4.64
N GLU A 7 -6.31 9.39 4.55
CA GLU A 7 -6.64 10.22 5.70
C GLU A 7 -7.91 9.73 6.40
N ILE A 8 -8.96 9.41 5.63
CA ILE A 8 -10.20 8.84 6.18
C ILE A 8 -9.91 7.53 6.90
N GLY A 9 -9.11 6.64 6.31
CA GLY A 9 -8.78 5.36 6.92
C GLY A 9 -7.92 5.51 8.19
N LEU A 10 -7.00 6.46 8.26
CA LEU A 10 -6.25 6.79 9.48
C LEU A 10 -7.17 7.32 10.59
N VAL A 11 -8.13 8.18 10.24
CA VAL A 11 -9.13 8.69 11.19
C VAL A 11 -10.01 7.56 11.73
N LEU A 12 -10.44 6.64 10.86
CA LEU A 12 -11.21 5.46 11.27
C LEU A 12 -10.38 4.54 12.17
N LEU A 13 -9.12 4.27 11.82
CA LEU A 13 -8.21 3.46 12.62
C LEU A 13 -8.01 4.04 14.02
N LYS A 14 -7.82 5.37 14.12
CA LYS A 14 -7.75 6.08 15.40
C LYS A 14 -9.04 5.95 16.21
N ARG A 15 -10.21 6.05 15.56
CA ARG A 15 -11.51 5.89 16.24
C ARG A 15 -11.71 4.47 16.77
N LEU A 16 -11.27 3.45 16.04
CA LEU A 16 -11.32 2.06 16.49
C LEU A 16 -10.46 1.84 17.74
N TRP A 17 -9.26 2.42 17.77
CA TRP A 17 -8.39 2.39 18.93
C TRP A 17 -9.00 3.11 20.14
N GLN A 18 -9.53 4.33 19.95
CA GLN A 18 -10.17 5.10 21.02
C GLN A 18 -11.40 4.40 21.64
N ARG A 19 -12.11 3.60 20.85
CA ARG A 19 -13.25 2.80 21.31
C ARG A 19 -12.84 1.42 21.82
N ASN A 20 -11.54 1.14 21.93
CA ASN A 20 -10.98 -0.10 22.44
C ASN A 20 -11.37 -1.36 21.62
N PHE A 21 -11.69 -1.18 20.33
CA PHE A 21 -11.95 -2.28 19.39
C PHE A 21 -10.66 -2.94 18.89
N ILE A 22 -9.55 -2.19 18.88
CA ILE A 22 -8.23 -2.66 18.50
C ILE A 22 -7.21 -2.24 19.56
N SER A 23 -6.20 -3.07 19.77
CA SER A 23 -5.08 -2.77 20.67
C SER A 23 -4.16 -1.70 20.09
N GLU A 24 -3.43 -1.01 20.96
CA GLU A 24 -2.44 0.00 20.57
C GLU A 24 -1.37 -0.57 19.61
N ASP A 25 -0.90 -1.79 19.87
CA ASP A 25 0.04 -2.51 19.00
C ASP A 25 -0.49 -2.70 17.57
N LEU A 26 -1.78 -3.03 17.46
CA LEU A 26 -2.45 -3.20 16.17
C LEU A 26 -2.66 -1.86 15.48
N TYR A 27 -3.01 -0.81 16.23
CA TYR A 27 -3.09 0.56 15.72
C TYR A 27 -1.74 1.02 15.15
N HIS A 28 -0.65 0.82 15.89
CA HIS A 28 0.69 1.25 15.48
C HIS A 28 1.19 0.47 14.26
N SER A 29 0.98 -0.86 14.26
CA SER A 29 1.31 -1.72 13.13
C SER A 29 0.50 -1.37 11.87
N ALA A 30 -0.79 -1.12 12.02
CA ALA A 30 -1.66 -0.74 10.90
C ALA A 30 -1.33 0.66 10.37
N SER A 31 -1.03 1.63 11.23
CA SER A 31 -0.65 3.00 10.83
C SER A 31 0.64 3.02 10.00
N HIS A 32 1.58 2.10 10.27
CA HIS A 32 2.83 1.94 9.51
C HIS A 32 2.71 0.97 8.31
N SER A 33 1.50 0.48 8.01
CA SER A 33 1.28 -0.38 6.86
C SER A 33 1.50 0.39 5.55
N ARG A 34 1.90 -0.31 4.49
CA ARG A 34 2.12 0.22 3.14
C ARG A 34 0.96 1.07 2.60
N PHE A 35 -0.26 0.84 3.09
CA PHE A 35 -1.48 1.56 2.67
C PHE A 35 -1.70 2.89 3.41
N PHE A 36 -1.16 3.03 4.61
CA PHE A 36 -1.32 4.21 5.47
C PHE A 36 -0.04 5.04 5.60
N ASP A 37 1.11 4.41 5.35
CA ASP A 37 2.41 5.04 5.40
C ASP A 37 2.61 6.02 4.25
N ARG A 38 2.80 7.30 4.58
CA ARG A 38 2.93 8.39 3.61
C ARG A 38 4.12 8.22 2.66
N LYS A 39 5.20 7.54 3.08
CA LYS A 39 6.41 7.34 2.25
C LYS A 39 6.20 6.28 1.18
N HIS A 40 5.35 5.30 1.46
CA HIS A 40 5.01 4.24 0.51
C HIS A 40 3.77 4.55 -0.31
N PHE A 41 2.93 5.47 0.18
CA PHE A 41 1.69 5.87 -0.48
C PHE A 41 1.92 6.66 -1.78
N THR A 42 2.98 7.47 -1.85
CA THR A 42 3.33 8.24 -3.06
C THR A 42 3.58 7.33 -4.27
N HIS A 43 4.13 6.13 -4.05
CA HIS A 43 4.36 5.16 -5.11
C HIS A 43 3.06 4.60 -5.71
N TYR A 44 1.96 4.61 -4.96
CA TYR A 44 0.63 4.20 -5.45
C TYR A 44 -0.14 5.31 -6.16
N ALA A 45 0.20 6.58 -5.89
CA ALA A 45 -0.43 7.73 -6.53
C ALA A 45 0.22 8.05 -7.90
N GLU A 46 1.51 7.73 -8.07
CA GLU A 46 2.26 8.01 -9.30
C GLU A 46 2.22 6.85 -10.31
N ASP A 47 1.93 5.61 -9.90
CA ASP A 47 1.93 4.44 -10.78
C ASP A 47 0.57 4.14 -11.41
N LYS A 48 0.08 5.06 -12.25
CA LYS A 48 -0.67 4.72 -13.47
C LYS A 48 -0.39 5.71 -14.61
N PRO A 49 0.79 5.69 -15.22
CA PRO A 49 0.87 5.50 -16.66
C PRO A 49 0.81 3.98 -16.93
N LEU A 50 0.12 3.58 -18.00
CA LEU A 50 0.16 2.21 -18.51
C LEU A 50 1.62 1.78 -18.69
N GLN A 51 2.15 0.90 -17.84
CA GLN A 51 3.32 0.13 -18.18
C GLN A 51 2.89 -1.32 -18.31
N VAL A 52 2.66 -1.69 -19.57
CA VAL A 52 2.69 -3.05 -20.08
C VAL A 52 3.93 -3.72 -19.50
N GLN A 53 3.75 -4.54 -18.48
CA GLN A 53 4.79 -5.46 -18.03
C GLN A 53 4.80 -6.60 -19.05
N GLU A 54 5.44 -6.36 -20.19
CA GLU A 54 5.94 -7.42 -21.06
C GLU A 54 6.81 -8.31 -20.17
N GLN A 55 6.28 -9.48 -19.86
CA GLN A 55 7.05 -10.56 -19.26
C GLN A 55 8.14 -10.92 -20.27
N LYS A 56 9.34 -10.39 -20.02
CA LYS A 56 10.57 -10.77 -20.69
C LYS A 56 10.87 -12.22 -20.30
N GLY A 57 10.25 -13.15 -21.03
CA GLY A 57 10.52 -14.58 -20.96
C GLY A 57 11.86 -14.87 -21.62
N ASP A 58 12.87 -15.03 -20.77
CA ASP A 58 14.14 -15.73 -20.93
C ASP A 58 14.52 -16.14 -22.37
N GLN A 59 15.48 -15.40 -22.92
CA GLN A 59 16.26 -15.81 -24.07
C GLN A 59 17.19 -16.96 -23.65
N ARG A 60 16.82 -18.20 -23.95
CA ARG A 60 17.74 -19.33 -23.99
C ARG A 60 17.82 -19.88 -25.41
N HIS A 61 18.90 -19.47 -26.06
CA HIS A 61 19.51 -20.12 -27.19
C HIS A 61 19.93 -21.53 -26.75
N ASP A 62 19.50 -22.58 -27.45
CA ASP A 62 20.37 -23.72 -27.73
C ASP A 62 19.84 -24.49 -28.94
N ASP A 63 20.77 -24.79 -29.84
CA ASP A 63 20.65 -25.42 -31.15
C ASP A 63 20.90 -26.93 -31.01
N HIS A 64 19.91 -27.78 -31.35
CA HIS A 64 20.14 -29.09 -31.98
C HIS A 64 18.86 -29.71 -32.54
#